data_AF-A0A3M1R9G0-F1
#
_entry.id   AF-A0A3M1R9G0-F1
#
_cell.length_a   1.000
_cell.length_b   1.000
_cell.length_c   1.000
_cell.angle_alpha   90.00
_cell.angle_beta   90.00
_cell.angle_gamma   90.00
#
_symmetry.space_group_name_H-M   'P 1'
#
loop_
_entity.id
_entity.type
_entity.pdbx_description
1 polymer ?
#
loop_
_entity_poly.entity_id
_entity_poly.type
_entity_poly.pdbx_seq_one_letter_code
_entity_poly.pdbx_strand_id
1 'polypeptide(L)'
;KKETPPSPPSPAPETPPPVTVTQPEATKQPAEEIMFDKEGHDRTWWQAQIQHWQQQLEQASTEYDRIEARYQVLVRRFHNPAFGRRGRRSLAGEIKQLEEELTALQLRINEAKRMLEQTLPAQAAAAGAPPEWLQ
;
A
#
# COMPACT_ATOMS: atom_id res chain seq x y z
N LYS A 1 -2.20 -80.80 -3.56
CA LYS A 1 -2.84 -80.32 -4.80
C LYS A 1 -4.34 -80.18 -4.52
N LYS A 2 -4.83 -78.96 -4.28
CA LYS A 2 -6.26 -78.69 -4.05
C LYS A 2 -6.63 -77.34 -4.70
N GLU A 3 -7.60 -77.44 -5.61
CA GLU A 3 -8.74 -76.56 -5.93
C GLU A 3 -8.59 -75.03 -5.86
N THR A 4 -8.99 -74.35 -6.95
CA THR A 4 -10.24 -73.53 -6.96
C THR A 4 -10.61 -73.02 -8.38
N PRO A 5 -11.84 -73.30 -8.87
CA PRO A 5 -12.51 -72.60 -9.99
C PRO A 5 -13.27 -71.32 -9.52
N PRO A 6 -13.85 -70.49 -10.44
CA PRO A 6 -13.80 -69.03 -10.39
C PRO A 6 -14.95 -68.29 -9.67
N SER A 7 -14.66 -67.03 -9.29
CA SER A 7 -15.55 -66.06 -8.64
C SER A 7 -16.72 -65.56 -9.51
N PRO A 8 -17.91 -65.38 -8.94
CA PRO A 8 -18.95 -64.47 -9.46
C PRO A 8 -18.83 -63.03 -8.89
N PRO A 9 -19.31 -61.99 -9.61
CA PRO A 9 -19.19 -60.59 -9.18
C PRO A 9 -20.41 -60.02 -8.43
N SER A 10 -20.14 -58.94 -7.68
CA SER A 10 -21.04 -57.88 -7.15
C SER A 10 -21.89 -58.19 -5.90
N PRO A 11 -22.20 -57.20 -5.01
CA PRO A 11 -22.66 -55.84 -5.33
C PRO A 11 -22.09 -54.67 -4.47
N ALA A 12 -22.65 -53.48 -4.76
CA ALA A 12 -22.22 -52.10 -4.51
C ALA A 12 -21.99 -51.63 -3.04
N PRO A 13 -21.21 -50.54 -2.85
CA PRO A 13 -20.93 -49.98 -1.53
C PRO A 13 -22.12 -49.25 -0.91
N GLU A 14 -22.50 -49.68 0.29
CA GLU A 14 -23.45 -49.02 1.19
C GLU A 14 -22.89 -47.70 1.76
N THR A 15 -23.77 -46.71 1.81
CA THR A 15 -23.64 -45.39 2.42
C THR A 15 -23.47 -45.47 3.95
N PRO A 16 -22.50 -44.78 4.57
CA PRO A 16 -22.53 -44.52 6.01
C PRO A 16 -23.42 -43.29 6.35
N PRO A 17 -24.00 -43.25 7.57
CA PRO A 17 -25.08 -42.32 7.96
C PRO A 17 -24.62 -40.88 8.23
N PRO A 18 -25.54 -39.88 8.21
CA PRO A 18 -25.23 -38.50 8.52
C PRO A 18 -24.97 -38.31 10.02
N VAL A 19 -23.81 -37.75 10.34
CA VAL A 19 -23.45 -37.32 11.69
C VAL A 19 -24.11 -35.97 11.95
N THR A 20 -25.12 -35.95 12.82
CA THR A 20 -25.67 -34.71 13.40
C THR A 20 -24.61 -34.09 14.29
N VAL A 21 -23.80 -33.17 13.75
CA VAL A 21 -22.90 -32.33 14.54
C VAL A 21 -23.67 -31.07 14.95
N THR A 22 -23.95 -31.03 16.24
CA THR A 22 -24.46 -29.90 17.01
C THR A 22 -23.70 -28.61 16.67
N GLN A 23 -24.47 -27.60 16.29
CA GLN A 23 -24.08 -26.20 16.08
C GLN A 23 -23.32 -25.66 17.30
N PRO A 24 -22.12 -25.08 17.15
CA PRO A 24 -21.67 -24.06 18.08
C PRO A 24 -22.33 -22.74 17.65
N GLU A 25 -23.20 -22.25 18.54
CA GLU A 25 -23.73 -20.90 18.58
C GLU A 25 -22.54 -19.92 18.71
N ALA A 26 -21.95 -19.53 17.57
CA ALA A 26 -20.99 -18.45 17.48
C ALA A 26 -21.75 -17.17 17.17
N THR A 27 -22.02 -16.42 18.24
CA THR A 27 -22.18 -14.97 18.30
C THR A 27 -22.44 -14.29 16.95
N LYS A 28 -23.70 -13.88 16.71
CA LYS A 28 -24.04 -12.80 15.79
C LYS A 28 -23.31 -11.51 16.22
N GLN A 29 -22.03 -11.40 15.90
CA GLN A 29 -21.52 -10.09 15.51
C GLN A 29 -22.31 -9.73 14.25
N PRO A 30 -22.81 -8.49 14.11
CA PRO A 30 -23.35 -8.08 12.83
C PRO A 30 -22.24 -8.35 11.83
N ALA A 31 -22.47 -9.30 10.93
CA ALA A 31 -21.65 -9.40 9.75
C ALA A 31 -21.79 -8.03 9.10
N GLU A 32 -20.79 -7.16 9.28
CA GLU A 32 -20.48 -6.16 8.29
C GLU A 32 -20.37 -6.97 7.02
N GLU A 33 -21.46 -6.97 6.25
CA GLU A 33 -21.55 -7.61 4.97
C GLU A 33 -20.35 -7.06 4.21
N ILE A 34 -19.31 -7.88 4.05
CA ILE A 34 -18.05 -7.43 3.45
C ILE A 34 -18.42 -7.09 2.02
N MET A 35 -18.69 -5.81 1.83
CA MET A 35 -19.12 -5.26 0.57
C MET A 35 -17.84 -5.09 -0.23
N PHE A 36 -17.85 -5.66 -1.43
CA PHE A 36 -16.75 -5.59 -2.35
C PHE A 36 -17.13 -4.66 -3.51
N ASP A 37 -16.14 -3.94 -4.03
CA ASP A 37 -16.28 -3.25 -5.31
C ASP A 37 -16.26 -4.25 -6.49
N LYS A 38 -16.39 -3.76 -7.71
CA LYS A 38 -16.39 -4.59 -8.94
C LYS A 38 -15.06 -5.32 -9.18
N GLU A 39 -13.99 -4.85 -8.56
CA GLU A 39 -12.65 -5.44 -8.65
C GLU A 39 -12.37 -6.42 -7.50
N GLY A 40 -13.30 -6.56 -6.55
CA GLY A 40 -13.17 -7.45 -5.41
C GLY A 40 -12.42 -6.84 -4.23
N HIS A 41 -12.22 -5.51 -4.19
CA HIS A 41 -11.65 -4.83 -3.05
C HIS A 41 -12.72 -4.40 -2.06
N ASP A 42 -12.42 -4.54 -0.78
CA ASP A 42 -13.27 -4.09 0.31
C ASP A 42 -12.82 -2.71 0.83
N ARG A 43 -13.60 -2.16 1.78
CA ARG A 43 -13.27 -0.90 2.45
C ARG A 43 -11.85 -0.88 3.02
N THR A 44 -11.40 -1.98 3.62
CA THR A 44 -10.09 -2.06 4.28
C THR A 44 -8.97 -1.87 3.27
N TRP A 45 -9.10 -2.44 2.08
CA TRP A 45 -8.13 -2.26 1.00
C TRP A 45 -8.01 -0.79 0.57
N TRP A 46 -9.14 -0.11 0.34
CA TRP A 46 -9.14 1.30 -0.03
C TRP A 46 -8.55 2.20 1.06
N GLN A 47 -8.89 1.95 2.32
CA GLN A 47 -8.30 2.66 3.46
C GLN A 47 -6.79 2.41 3.57
N ALA A 48 -6.33 1.17 3.33
CA ALA A 48 -4.90 0.86 3.32
C ALA A 48 -4.15 1.61 2.20
N GLN A 49 -4.77 1.77 1.02
CA GLN A 49 -4.18 2.59 -0.05
C GLN A 49 -4.07 4.06 0.35
N ILE A 50 -5.12 4.63 0.95
CA ILE A 50 -5.09 6.02 1.43
C ILE A 50 -4.00 6.21 2.47
N GLN A 51 -3.95 5.33 3.47
CA GLN A 51 -2.92 5.37 4.52
C GLN A 51 -1.52 5.26 3.94
N HIS A 52 -1.31 4.36 2.97
CA HIS A 52 -0.03 4.22 2.28
C HIS A 52 0.41 5.55 1.62
N TRP A 53 -0.46 6.18 0.83
CA TRP A 53 -0.13 7.42 0.15
C TRP A 53 -0.01 8.63 1.10
N GLN A 54 -0.80 8.67 2.17
CA GLN A 54 -0.65 9.66 3.25
C GLN A 54 0.71 9.52 3.93
N GLN A 55 1.13 8.29 4.24
CA GLN A 55 2.44 8.03 4.83
C GLN A 55 3.57 8.43 3.87
N GLN A 56 3.45 8.11 2.57
CA GLN A 56 4.43 8.55 1.57
C GLN A 56 4.51 10.09 1.49
N LEU A 57 3.36 10.77 1.55
CA LEU A 57 3.30 12.23 1.55
C LEU A 57 3.98 12.83 2.79
N GLU A 58 3.69 12.29 3.98
CA GLU A 58 4.30 12.74 5.24
C GLU A 58 5.81 12.50 5.27
N GLN A 59 6.26 11.32 4.84
CA GLN A 59 7.68 10.98 4.77
C GLN A 59 8.42 11.89 3.79
N ALA A 60 7.89 12.05 2.57
CA ALA A 60 8.53 12.88 1.55
C ALA A 60 8.55 14.36 1.94
N SER A 61 7.49 14.88 2.58
CA SER A 61 7.46 16.26 3.08
C SER A 61 8.44 16.49 4.24
N THR A 62 8.49 15.58 5.20
CA THR A 62 9.45 15.66 6.32
C THR A 62 10.89 15.61 5.82
N GLU A 63 11.18 14.74 4.83
CA GLU A 63 12.49 14.67 4.21
C GLU A 63 12.81 15.93 3.41
N TYR A 64 11.84 16.46 2.66
CA TYR A 64 11.98 17.72 1.93
C TYR A 64 12.38 18.86 2.86
N ASP A 65 11.66 19.07 3.96
CA ASP A 65 11.94 20.15 4.92
C ASP A 65 13.35 20.02 5.52
N ARG A 66 13.77 18.77 5.82
CA ARG A 66 15.12 18.50 6.34
C ARG A 66 16.20 18.84 5.32
N ILE A 67 16.03 18.42 4.07
CA ILE A 67 17.00 18.69 3.00
C ILE A 67 17.01 20.18 2.66
N GLU A 68 15.85 20.84 2.65
CA GLU A 68 15.71 22.27 2.39
C GLU A 68 16.46 23.08 3.45
N ALA A 69 16.31 22.75 4.73
CA ALA A 69 17.04 23.40 5.81
C ALA A 69 18.57 23.28 5.60
N ARG A 70 19.06 22.11 5.19
CA ARG A 70 20.49 21.90 4.88
C ARG A 70 20.93 22.71 3.66
N TYR A 71 20.12 22.70 2.60
CA TYR A 71 20.35 23.47 1.38
C TYR A 71 20.51 24.96 1.70
N GLN A 72 19.58 25.54 2.47
CA GLN A 72 19.64 26.95 2.86
C GLN A 72 20.90 27.30 3.65
N VAL A 73 21.36 26.41 4.54
CA VAL A 73 22.61 26.60 5.29
C VAL A 73 23.82 26.61 4.35
N LEU A 74 23.90 25.66 3.42
CA LEU A 74 25.00 25.58 2.46
C LEU A 74 25.01 26.76 1.49
N VAL A 75 23.85 27.20 1.02
CA VAL A 75 23.71 28.38 0.15
C VAL A 75 24.17 29.64 0.88
N ARG A 76 23.81 29.84 2.16
CA ARG A 76 24.33 30.96 2.96
C ARG A 76 25.84 30.90 3.11
N ARG A 77 26.40 29.69 3.34
CA ARG A 77 27.85 29.49 3.47
C ARG A 77 28.59 29.74 2.16
N PHE A 78 28.01 29.35 1.03
CA PHE A 78 28.57 29.56 -0.30
C PHE A 78 28.68 31.06 -0.66
N HIS A 79 27.69 31.85 -0.26
CA HIS A 79 27.68 33.31 -0.46
C HIS A 79 28.54 34.07 0.55
N ASN A 80 29.05 33.41 1.61
CA ASN A 80 29.88 34.08 2.60
C ASN A 80 31.23 34.50 1.99
N PRO A 81 31.57 35.81 1.97
CA PRO A 81 32.82 36.29 1.39
C PRO A 81 34.07 35.75 2.11
N ALA A 82 33.96 35.37 3.38
CA ALA A 82 35.04 34.76 4.17
C ALA A 82 35.41 33.34 3.70
N PHE A 83 34.56 32.68 2.91
CA PHE A 83 34.83 31.34 2.37
C PHE A 83 35.71 31.40 1.10
N GLY A 84 36.90 30.81 1.18
CA GLY A 84 37.87 30.77 0.08
C GLY A 84 37.40 29.98 -1.15
N ARG A 85 38.00 30.26 -2.33
CA ARG A 85 37.58 29.71 -3.63
C ARG A 85 37.52 28.18 -3.70
N ARG A 86 38.47 27.48 -3.07
CA ARG A 86 38.49 26.00 -3.03
C ARG A 86 37.30 25.43 -2.24
N GLY A 87 36.94 26.06 -1.12
CA GLY A 87 35.77 25.67 -0.32
C GLY A 87 34.45 25.90 -1.06
N ARG A 88 34.33 27.00 -1.82
CA ARG A 88 33.14 27.28 -2.63
C ARG A 88 32.89 26.23 -3.71
N ARG A 89 33.93 25.72 -4.37
CA ARG A 89 33.76 24.68 -5.40
C ARG A 89 33.19 23.39 -4.81
N SER A 90 33.60 23.01 -3.60
CA SER A 90 33.02 21.85 -2.90
C SER A 90 31.56 22.09 -2.53
N LEU A 91 31.24 23.28 -1.99
CA LEU A 91 29.88 23.66 -1.62
C LEU A 91 28.94 23.70 -2.83
N ALA A 92 29.40 24.16 -3.99
CA ALA A 92 28.59 24.17 -5.22
C ALA A 92 28.16 22.76 -5.65
N GLY A 93 29.04 21.77 -5.52
CA GLY A 93 28.71 20.38 -5.83
C GLY A 93 27.64 19.83 -4.87
N GLU A 94 27.81 20.09 -3.56
CA GLU A 94 26.86 19.65 -2.54
C GLU A 94 25.49 20.35 -2.67
N ILE A 95 25.47 21.66 -2.93
CA ILE A 95 24.25 22.43 -3.20
C ILE A 95 23.48 21.82 -4.39
N LYS A 96 24.19 21.51 -5.49
CA LYS A 96 23.57 20.92 -6.67
C LYS A 96 22.95 19.54 -6.37
N GLN A 97 23.63 18.70 -5.59
CA GLN A 97 23.10 17.40 -5.18
C GLN A 97 21.83 17.56 -4.34
N LEU A 98 21.82 18.48 -3.38
CA LEU A 98 20.62 18.75 -2.58
C LEU A 98 19.48 19.34 -3.43
N GLU A 99 19.78 20.14 -4.46
CA GLU A 99 18.78 20.64 -5.42
C GLU A 99 18.12 19.51 -6.22
N GLU A 100 18.92 18.53 -6.68
CA GLU A 100 18.43 17.34 -7.37
C GLU A 100 17.56 16.48 -6.42
N GLU A 101 17.99 16.30 -5.17
CA GLU A 101 17.22 15.59 -4.14
C GLU A 101 15.89 16.30 -3.82
N LEU A 102 15.90 17.63 -3.62
CA LEU A 102 14.68 18.42 -3.39
C LEU A 102 13.70 18.31 -4.55
N THR A 103 14.21 18.34 -5.78
CA THR A 103 13.37 18.18 -6.99
C THR A 103 12.72 16.80 -7.02
N ALA A 104 13.46 15.75 -6.69
CA ALA A 104 12.94 14.39 -6.64
C ALA A 104 11.88 14.22 -5.53
N LEU A 105 12.13 14.77 -4.34
CA LEU A 105 11.17 14.76 -3.23
C LEU A 105 9.91 15.53 -3.56
N GLN A 106 10.03 16.69 -4.21
CA GLN A 106 8.89 17.48 -4.64
C GLN A 106 8.03 16.73 -5.67
N LEU A 107 8.66 15.97 -6.57
CA LEU A 107 7.92 15.10 -7.50
C LEU A 107 7.13 14.02 -6.75
N ARG A 108 7.73 13.36 -5.76
CA ARG A 108 7.05 12.35 -4.92
C ARG A 108 5.89 12.94 -4.11
N ILE A 109 6.07 14.13 -3.54
CA ILE A 109 5.01 14.85 -2.83
C ILE A 109 3.84 15.12 -3.79
N ASN A 110 4.12 15.61 -4.99
CA ASN A 110 3.08 15.89 -6.00
C ASN A 110 2.38 14.61 -6.47
N GLU A 111 3.12 13.53 -6.65
CA GLU A 111 2.56 12.22 -7.01
C GLU A 111 1.64 11.71 -5.90
N ALA A 112 2.08 11.71 -4.64
CA ALA A 112 1.27 11.26 -3.52
C ALA A 112 0.00 12.10 -3.35
N LYS A 113 0.09 13.43 -3.51
CA LYS A 113 -1.07 14.32 -3.53
C LYS A 113 -2.03 13.96 -4.67
N ARG A 114 -1.51 13.79 -5.89
CA ARG A 114 -2.32 13.41 -7.05
C ARG A 114 -3.02 12.06 -6.82
N MET A 115 -2.35 11.10 -6.20
CA MET A 115 -2.93 9.80 -5.90
C MET A 115 -4.09 9.93 -4.91
N LEU A 116 -3.93 10.71 -3.85
CA LEU A 116 -4.96 10.93 -2.82
C LEU A 116 -6.14 11.75 -3.33
N GLU A 117 -5.89 12.81 -4.11
CA GLU A 117 -6.91 13.79 -4.49
C GLU A 117 -7.63 13.42 -5.80
N GLN A 118 -6.97 12.69 -6.69
CA GLN A 118 -7.48 12.43 -8.04
C GLN A 118 -7.56 10.94 -8.35
N THR A 119 -6.43 10.22 -8.24
CA THR A 119 -6.36 8.85 -8.77
C THR A 119 -7.20 7.87 -7.95
N LEU A 120 -7.04 7.84 -6.62
CA LEU A 120 -7.81 6.93 -5.76
C LEU A 120 -9.31 7.22 -5.80
N PRO A 121 -9.78 8.48 -5.71
CA PRO A 121 -11.20 8.80 -5.90
C PRO A 121 -11.75 8.36 -7.26
N ALA A 122 -10.99 8.58 -8.34
CA ALA A 122 -11.40 8.17 -9.68
C ALA A 122 -11.43 6.64 -9.83
N GLN A 123 -10.45 5.92 -9.29
CA GLN A 123 -10.39 4.46 -9.31
C GLN A 123 -11.53 3.85 -8.50
N ALA A 124 -11.78 4.35 -7.29
CA ALA A 124 -12.90 3.91 -6.45
C ALA A 124 -14.25 4.11 -7.16
N ALA A 125 -14.47 5.29 -7.78
CA ALA A 125 -15.68 5.55 -8.54
C ALA A 125 -15.84 4.61 -9.74
N ALA A 126 -14.75 4.30 -10.46
CA ALA A 126 -14.77 3.35 -11.57
C ALA A 126 -15.07 1.90 -11.10
N ALA A 127 -14.46 1.50 -9.98
CA ALA A 127 -14.68 0.22 -9.32
C ALA A 127 -16.09 0.11 -8.71
N GLY A 128 -16.79 1.23 -8.53
CA GLY A 128 -18.09 1.27 -7.84
C GLY A 128 -17.96 1.16 -6.32
N ALA A 129 -16.77 1.45 -5.78
CA ALA A 129 -16.55 1.58 -4.35
C ALA A 129 -17.31 2.80 -3.81
N PRO A 130 -18.04 2.68 -2.69
CA PRO A 130 -18.69 3.79 -2.02
C PRO A 130 -17.71 4.92 -1.67
N PRO A 131 -18.08 6.20 -1.85
CA PRO A 131 -17.21 7.34 -1.52
C PRO A 131 -16.86 7.40 -0.04
N GLU A 132 -17.73 6.88 0.83
CA GLU A 132 -17.53 6.76 2.29
C GLU A 132 -16.31 5.88 2.66
N TRP A 133 -15.81 5.04 1.74
CA TRP A 133 -14.62 4.23 1.98
C TRP A 133 -13.33 5.02 1.83
N LEU A 134 -13.39 6.20 1.21
CA LEU A 134 -12.24 7.05 0.94
C LEU A 134 -12.08 8.22 1.93
N GLN A 135 -12.86 8.25 3.00
CA GLN A 135 -12.76 9.25 4.06
C GLN A 135 -11.68 8.91 5.08
#